data_AF-A0A6L6PUV3-F1
#
_entry.id   AF-A0A6L6PUV3-F1
#
_cell.length_a   1.000
_cell.length_b   1.000
_cell.length_c   1.000
_cell.angle_alpha   90.00
_cell.angle_beta   90.00
_cell.angle_gamma   90.00
#
_symmetry.space_group_name_H-M   'P 1'
#
loop_
_entity.id
_entity.type
_entity.pdbx_description
1 polymer ?
#
loop_
_entity_poly.entity_id
_entity_poly.type
_entity_poly.pdbx_seq_one_letter_code
_entity_poly.pdbx_strand_id
1 'polypeptide(L)'
;MAGLALIWLSLATAQAADPPEPKGSLVIIGGGLRGDNADIWQRIVQLAGGKGARIAVFPSAAGAPERTGQSIMGYLKRYGADPFLVPIAVKLANSDYRKAADDMTLADRVRRAGGVYFAGGDQGRITQALVRPDGTRTAALDAIWDIYRRGGVIAGTSAGAAIMSSTMFYDARRVLATLQEGVADGKDIAPGLGFIGDDIFVDQHLLIRGRFARMIPVMLKKGYQLGLGIDENSAMVVNSKREVEIVGYKGALLLDLSRATMDSDASAFNVSNVLISYLDRGDRFNIATKVFTPAPDKADGRLDNTRPARRGPVFSNDILGNSAVSDLMERLIDSDQQDAIGIASGDPRGTSPEVGFEFRFSKTLESEGYLSSVSDNYSILNLRLDIRPIEVQRPLYKYKN
;
A
#
# COMPACT_ATOMS: atom_id res chain seq x y z
N MET A 1 44.82 -42.19 43.42
CA MET A 1 43.57 -41.57 43.92
C MET A 1 43.02 -40.65 42.83
N ALA A 2 41.72 -40.81 42.56
CA ALA A 2 40.79 -39.88 41.88
C ALA A 2 41.22 -39.18 40.58
N GLY A 3 40.73 -39.68 39.43
CA GLY A 3 40.57 -38.89 38.21
C GLY A 3 39.15 -38.30 38.17
N LEU A 4 39.04 -36.97 38.06
CA LEU A 4 37.79 -36.26 37.84
C LEU A 4 37.36 -36.35 36.37
N ALA A 5 36.15 -36.83 36.11
CA ALA A 5 35.48 -36.69 34.82
C ALA A 5 34.55 -35.46 34.88
N LEU A 6 34.79 -34.47 34.02
CA LEU A 6 33.86 -33.36 33.79
C LEU A 6 32.81 -33.79 32.76
N ILE A 7 31.55 -33.80 33.18
CA ILE A 7 30.39 -33.95 32.30
C ILE A 7 30.00 -32.55 31.80
N TRP A 8 30.04 -32.34 30.48
CA TRP A 8 29.53 -31.13 29.85
C TRP A 8 28.03 -31.31 29.58
N LEU A 9 27.19 -30.53 30.26
CA LEU A 9 25.78 -30.38 29.88
C LEU A 9 25.68 -29.35 28.74
N SER A 10 25.21 -29.80 27.57
CA SER A 10 24.78 -28.90 26.49
C SER A 10 23.39 -28.33 26.81
N LEU A 11 23.32 -27.04 27.11
CA LEU A 11 22.06 -26.29 27.16
C LEU A 11 21.56 -26.08 25.73
N ALA A 12 20.52 -26.82 25.33
CA ALA A 12 19.77 -26.54 24.12
C ALA A 12 18.96 -25.25 24.33
N THR A 13 19.31 -24.19 23.61
CA THR A 13 18.51 -22.97 23.54
C THR A 13 17.21 -23.28 22.80
N ALA A 14 16.07 -23.20 23.51
CA ALA A 14 14.76 -23.28 22.89
C ALA A 14 14.59 -22.08 21.94
N GLN A 15 14.54 -22.33 20.63
CA GLN A 15 14.12 -21.35 19.64
C GLN A 15 12.68 -20.95 19.98
N ALA A 16 12.43 -19.67 20.26
CA ALA A 16 11.07 -19.18 20.39
C ALA A 16 10.32 -19.51 19.10
N ALA A 17 9.22 -20.26 19.22
CA ALA A 17 8.37 -20.57 18.08
C ALA A 17 7.88 -19.25 17.46
N ASP A 18 7.90 -19.15 16.13
CA ASP A 18 7.35 -17.99 15.45
C ASP A 18 5.91 -17.76 15.90
N PRO A 19 5.51 -16.50 16.16
CA PRO A 19 4.14 -16.21 16.55
C PRO A 19 3.19 -16.78 15.49
N PRO A 20 2.09 -17.44 15.90
CA PRO A 20 1.20 -18.11 14.96
C PRO A 20 0.69 -17.12 13.90
N GLU A 21 0.78 -17.54 12.64
CA GLU A 21 0.35 -16.72 11.51
C GLU A 21 -1.11 -16.27 11.69
N PRO A 22 -1.43 -14.99 11.41
CA PRO A 22 -2.80 -14.49 11.58
C PRO A 22 -3.80 -15.23 10.69
N LYS A 23 -4.93 -15.67 11.28
CA LYS A 23 -6.00 -16.34 10.54
C LYS A 23 -6.98 -15.37 9.86
N GLY A 24 -6.92 -14.10 10.22
CA GLY A 24 -7.83 -13.05 9.77
C GLY A 24 -7.50 -12.49 8.39
N SER A 25 -8.17 -11.39 8.06
CA SER A 25 -8.01 -10.72 6.78
C SER A 25 -7.70 -9.24 6.96
N LEU A 26 -7.02 -8.66 5.98
CA LEU A 26 -6.81 -7.23 5.86
C LEU A 26 -7.67 -6.67 4.72
N VAL A 27 -8.24 -5.49 4.91
CA VAL A 27 -8.87 -4.71 3.84
C VAL A 27 -8.16 -3.37 3.76
N ILE A 28 -7.21 -3.28 2.84
CA ILE A 28 -6.26 -2.17 2.69
C ILE A 28 -6.79 -1.23 1.60
N ILE A 29 -7.29 -0.06 1.98
CA ILE A 29 -8.05 0.83 1.10
C ILE A 29 -7.21 2.06 0.75
N GLY A 30 -7.08 2.36 -0.55
CA GLY A 30 -6.16 3.41 -1.03
C GLY A 30 -6.55 4.84 -0.70
N GLY A 31 -7.69 5.07 -0.04
CA GLY A 31 -8.19 6.37 0.34
C GLY A 31 -9.43 6.77 -0.46
N GLY A 32 -10.06 7.89 -0.09
CA GLY A 32 -11.23 8.40 -0.82
C GLY A 32 -12.38 7.40 -0.95
N LEU A 33 -12.53 6.45 0.00
CA LEU A 33 -13.59 5.45 -0.04
C LEU A 33 -14.95 6.13 0.01
N ARG A 34 -15.73 5.95 -1.06
CA ARG A 34 -17.05 6.55 -1.18
C ARG A 34 -18.08 5.77 -0.37
N GLY A 35 -19.08 6.46 0.16
CA GLY A 35 -20.12 5.86 1.00
C GLY A 35 -21.12 4.96 0.27
N ASP A 36 -21.08 4.96 -1.07
CA ASP A 36 -21.90 4.16 -1.98
C ASP A 36 -21.14 2.96 -2.58
N ASN A 37 -19.85 2.81 -2.26
CA ASN A 37 -19.03 1.68 -2.73
C ASN A 37 -19.39 0.40 -1.96
N ALA A 38 -20.47 -0.25 -2.40
CA ALA A 38 -21.03 -1.42 -1.73
C ALA A 38 -20.03 -2.57 -1.63
N ASP A 39 -19.23 -2.80 -2.67
CA ASP A 39 -18.31 -3.95 -2.75
C ASP A 39 -17.33 -3.97 -1.57
N ILE A 40 -16.71 -2.82 -1.27
CA ILE A 40 -15.74 -2.72 -0.18
C ILE A 40 -16.44 -2.77 1.18
N TRP A 41 -17.52 -2.01 1.37
CA TRP A 41 -18.22 -1.98 2.66
C TRP A 41 -18.83 -3.34 3.02
N GLN A 42 -19.49 -4.00 2.09
CA GLN A 42 -20.05 -5.33 2.30
C GLN A 42 -18.95 -6.36 2.56
N ARG A 43 -17.81 -6.28 1.86
CA ARG A 43 -16.66 -7.16 2.12
C ARG A 43 -16.13 -7.02 3.54
N ILE A 44 -16.01 -5.79 4.05
CA ILE A 44 -15.61 -5.55 5.44
C ILE A 44 -16.60 -6.20 6.42
N VAL A 45 -17.90 -5.98 6.21
CA VAL A 45 -18.95 -6.55 7.08
C VAL A 45 -18.93 -8.08 7.04
N GLN A 46 -18.82 -8.67 5.85
CA GLN A 46 -18.72 -10.11 5.65
C GLN A 46 -17.53 -10.70 6.41
N LEU A 47 -16.33 -10.13 6.24
CA LEU A 47 -15.11 -10.59 6.90
C LEU A 47 -15.13 -10.36 8.42
N ALA A 48 -15.91 -9.41 8.90
CA ALA A 48 -16.13 -9.17 10.33
C ALA A 48 -17.14 -10.14 10.97
N GLY A 49 -17.77 -11.05 10.21
CA GLY A 49 -18.78 -11.99 10.71
C GLY A 49 -20.20 -11.78 10.17
N GLY A 50 -20.38 -10.92 9.17
CA GLY A 50 -21.65 -10.73 8.47
C GLY A 50 -22.60 -9.74 9.16
N LYS A 51 -23.91 -9.92 8.94
CA LYS A 51 -24.94 -9.02 9.47
C LYS A 51 -24.90 -8.98 11.01
N GLY A 52 -24.88 -7.80 11.58
CA GLY A 52 -24.73 -7.56 13.01
C GLY A 52 -23.28 -7.67 13.52
N ALA A 53 -22.30 -7.85 12.63
CA ALA A 53 -20.90 -7.87 13.01
C ALA A 53 -20.51 -6.62 13.79
N ARG A 54 -19.88 -6.82 14.95
CA ARG A 54 -19.40 -5.71 15.77
C ARG A 54 -18.07 -5.22 15.21
N ILE A 55 -18.01 -3.94 14.84
CA ILE A 55 -16.80 -3.35 14.25
C ILE A 55 -16.34 -2.16 15.08
N ALA A 56 -15.10 -2.23 15.58
CA ALA A 56 -14.48 -1.15 16.32
C ALA A 56 -13.94 -0.08 15.35
N VAL A 57 -14.46 1.14 15.41
CA VAL A 57 -14.06 2.25 14.54
C VAL A 57 -13.05 3.13 15.27
N PHE A 58 -11.83 3.19 14.75
CA PHE A 58 -10.72 4.01 15.25
C PHE A 58 -10.57 5.28 14.41
N PRO A 59 -10.99 6.45 14.93
CA PRO A 59 -10.83 7.72 14.23
C PRO A 59 -9.44 8.34 14.46
N SER A 60 -8.44 7.55 14.87
CA SER A 60 -7.16 8.01 15.42
C SER A 60 -6.36 8.93 14.49
N ALA A 61 -6.44 8.70 13.18
CA ALA A 61 -5.79 9.52 12.16
C ALA A 61 -6.47 10.87 11.91
N ALA A 62 -7.77 10.96 12.20
CA ALA A 62 -8.63 12.00 11.66
C ALA A 62 -8.34 13.39 12.25
N GLY A 63 -8.47 14.41 11.41
CA GLY A 63 -8.42 15.81 11.87
C GLY A 63 -9.61 16.21 12.74
N ALA A 64 -10.78 15.59 12.48
CA ALA A 64 -12.01 15.74 13.26
C ALA A 64 -12.54 14.34 13.64
N PRO A 65 -12.03 13.74 14.74
CA PRO A 65 -12.28 12.34 15.06
C PRO A 65 -13.74 11.96 15.23
N GLU A 66 -14.53 12.77 15.94
CA GLU A 66 -15.95 12.50 16.18
C GLU A 66 -16.76 12.46 14.87
N ARG A 67 -16.67 13.53 14.07
CA ARG A 67 -17.38 13.62 12.78
C ARG A 67 -16.99 12.47 11.84
N THR A 68 -15.69 12.17 11.75
CA THR A 68 -15.18 11.12 10.87
C THR A 68 -15.64 9.74 11.33
N GLY A 69 -15.53 9.47 12.64
CA GLY A 69 -15.99 8.22 13.24
C GLY A 69 -17.49 8.00 13.05
N GLN A 70 -18.32 9.02 13.27
CA GLN A 70 -19.76 8.94 13.06
C GLN A 70 -20.13 8.66 11.60
N SER A 71 -19.44 9.29 10.65
CA SER A 71 -19.65 9.04 9.22
C SER A 71 -19.36 7.57 8.87
N ILE A 72 -18.20 7.05 9.31
CA ILE A 72 -17.80 5.65 9.09
C ILE A 72 -18.80 4.68 9.73
N MET A 73 -19.22 4.95 10.97
CA MET A 73 -20.25 4.15 11.64
C MET A 73 -21.57 4.16 10.86
N GLY A 74 -21.97 5.30 10.29
CA GLY A 74 -23.13 5.42 9.42
C GLY A 74 -23.04 4.50 8.18
N TYR A 75 -21.89 4.47 7.51
CA TYR A 75 -21.67 3.57 6.37
C TYR A 75 -21.69 2.10 6.80
N LEU A 76 -20.94 1.71 7.82
CA LEU A 76 -20.92 0.33 8.32
C LEU A 76 -22.32 -0.14 8.74
N LYS A 77 -23.11 0.72 9.41
CA LYS A 77 -24.49 0.42 9.78
C LYS A 77 -25.40 0.27 8.55
N ARG A 78 -25.25 1.12 7.53
CA ARG A 78 -25.97 1.00 6.24
C ARG A 78 -25.74 -0.36 5.58
N TYR A 79 -24.53 -0.90 5.67
CA TYR A 79 -24.17 -2.21 5.11
C TYR A 79 -24.36 -3.38 6.10
N GLY A 80 -25.01 -3.14 7.24
CA GLY A 80 -25.52 -4.19 8.13
C GLY A 80 -24.66 -4.57 9.32
N ALA A 81 -23.60 -3.82 9.64
CA ALA A 81 -22.82 -4.01 10.87
C ALA A 81 -23.43 -3.30 12.09
N ASP A 82 -22.91 -3.63 13.27
CA ASP A 82 -23.12 -2.93 14.56
C ASP A 82 -21.81 -2.25 14.99
N PRO A 83 -21.45 -1.10 14.39
CA PRO A 83 -20.17 -0.47 14.66
C PRO A 83 -20.20 0.32 15.96
N PHE A 84 -19.04 0.53 16.58
CA PHE A 84 -18.89 1.44 17.71
C PHE A 84 -17.61 2.26 17.64
N LEU A 85 -17.70 3.49 18.12
CA LEU A 85 -16.56 4.38 18.19
C LEU A 85 -15.60 3.95 19.31
N VAL A 86 -14.31 3.90 18.98
CA VAL A 86 -13.23 3.76 19.96
C VAL A 86 -12.62 5.15 20.20
N PRO A 87 -12.71 5.72 21.42
CA PRO A 87 -12.29 7.10 21.70
C PRO A 87 -10.77 7.23 21.88
N ILE A 88 -10.00 6.64 20.98
CA ILE A 88 -8.53 6.73 20.95
C ILE A 88 -8.15 7.58 19.74
N ALA A 89 -7.98 8.89 19.94
CA ALA A 89 -7.49 9.79 18.91
C ALA A 89 -6.82 11.03 19.50
N VAL A 90 -5.67 11.42 18.92
CA VAL A 90 -4.85 12.55 19.40
C VAL A 90 -5.62 13.87 19.39
N LYS A 91 -6.55 14.04 18.46
CA LYS A 91 -7.37 15.26 18.28
C LYS A 91 -8.79 15.14 18.83
N LEU A 92 -9.07 14.15 19.66
CA LEU A 92 -10.38 14.02 20.30
C LEU A 92 -10.46 15.01 21.47
N ALA A 93 -11.47 15.89 21.46
CA ALA A 93 -11.64 16.87 22.52
C ALA A 93 -11.97 16.19 23.85
N ASN A 94 -11.47 16.76 24.95
CA ASN A 94 -11.76 16.31 26.32
C ASN A 94 -11.48 14.81 26.57
N SER A 95 -10.52 14.23 25.84
CA SER A 95 -10.13 12.83 25.96
C SER A 95 -8.63 12.71 26.25
N ASP A 96 -8.28 11.87 27.22
CA ASP A 96 -6.92 11.35 27.35
C ASP A 96 -6.82 10.06 26.53
N TYR A 97 -6.42 10.20 25.27
CA TYR A 97 -6.32 9.07 24.35
C TYR A 97 -5.29 8.02 24.81
N ARG A 98 -4.27 8.40 25.59
CA ARG A 98 -3.25 7.45 26.09
C ARG A 98 -3.84 6.60 27.18
N LYS A 99 -4.54 7.22 28.13
CA LYS A 99 -5.31 6.50 29.15
C LYS A 99 -6.35 5.60 28.51
N ALA A 100 -7.07 6.06 27.48
CA ALA A 100 -8.03 5.25 26.76
C ALA A 100 -7.36 4.07 26.03
N ALA A 101 -6.19 4.26 25.42
CA ALA A 101 -5.47 3.20 24.72
C ALA A 101 -4.98 2.07 25.64
N ASP A 102 -4.73 2.37 26.91
CA ASP A 102 -4.35 1.40 27.94
C ASP A 102 -5.50 1.02 28.90
N ASP A 103 -6.73 1.46 28.62
CA ASP A 103 -7.90 1.04 29.38
C ASP A 103 -8.27 -0.41 29.03
N MET A 104 -8.12 -1.31 30.00
CA MET A 104 -8.39 -2.74 29.83
C MET A 104 -9.86 -3.05 29.50
N THR A 105 -10.81 -2.25 30.00
CA THR A 105 -12.24 -2.43 29.70
C THR A 105 -12.53 -2.07 28.24
N LEU A 106 -11.94 -0.98 27.75
CA LEU A 106 -12.04 -0.60 26.35
C LEU A 106 -11.33 -1.62 25.46
N ALA A 107 -10.14 -2.06 25.84
CA ALA A 107 -9.38 -3.09 25.12
C ALA A 107 -10.16 -4.41 25.04
N ASP A 108 -10.80 -4.86 26.12
CA ASP A 108 -11.64 -6.07 26.12
C ASP A 108 -12.89 -5.92 25.23
N ARG A 109 -13.49 -4.74 25.21
CA ARG A 109 -14.59 -4.44 24.30
C ARG A 109 -14.14 -4.52 22.83
N VAL A 110 -12.98 -3.93 22.50
CA VAL A 110 -12.35 -4.04 21.17
C VAL A 110 -12.05 -5.51 20.87
N ARG A 111 -11.42 -6.22 21.81
CA ARG A 111 -11.06 -7.64 21.69
C ARG A 111 -12.25 -8.53 21.43
N ARG A 112 -13.51 -8.13 21.69
CA ARG A 112 -14.72 -8.94 21.37
C ARG A 112 -15.36 -8.58 20.02
N ALA A 113 -14.82 -7.60 19.28
CA ALA A 113 -15.32 -7.23 17.96
C ALA A 113 -14.98 -8.29 16.89
N GLY A 114 -15.75 -8.34 15.81
CA GLY A 114 -15.42 -9.15 14.63
C GLY A 114 -14.42 -8.47 13.70
N GLY A 115 -14.26 -7.15 13.82
CA GLY A 115 -13.28 -6.40 13.04
C GLY A 115 -12.97 -5.00 13.58
N VAL A 116 -12.00 -4.38 12.95
CA VAL A 116 -11.51 -3.02 13.22
C VAL A 116 -11.55 -2.23 11.92
N TYR A 117 -11.92 -0.95 12.00
CA TYR A 117 -11.81 -0.01 10.89
C TYR A 117 -11.00 1.23 11.32
N PHE A 118 -9.90 1.48 10.63
CA PHE A 118 -9.07 2.68 10.79
C PHE A 118 -9.47 3.78 9.80
N ALA A 119 -9.80 4.95 10.33
CA ALA A 119 -10.08 6.13 9.53
C ALA A 119 -8.81 6.66 8.82
N GLY A 120 -9.02 7.42 7.74
CA GLY A 120 -7.97 8.18 7.07
C GLY A 120 -7.59 9.46 7.82
N GLY A 121 -6.52 10.10 7.38
CA GLY A 121 -5.97 11.31 7.99
C GLY A 121 -4.45 11.25 8.05
N ASP A 122 -3.91 11.34 9.25
CA ASP A 122 -2.46 11.31 9.53
C ASP A 122 -2.09 9.98 10.19
N GLN A 123 -1.31 9.15 9.50
CA GLN A 123 -0.87 7.84 9.99
C GLN A 123 0.06 7.93 11.20
N GLY A 124 0.80 9.02 11.37
CA GLY A 124 1.61 9.27 12.57
C GLY A 124 0.77 9.39 13.83
N ARG A 125 -0.46 9.91 13.73
CA ARG A 125 -1.40 9.96 14.88
C ARG A 125 -1.93 8.57 15.26
N ILE A 126 -2.00 7.64 14.33
CA ILE A 126 -2.41 6.26 14.63
C ILE A 126 -1.34 5.60 15.50
N THR A 127 -0.08 5.62 15.06
CA THR A 127 1.01 5.00 15.82
C THR A 127 1.26 5.73 17.14
N GLN A 128 1.20 7.06 17.16
CA GLN A 128 1.27 7.86 18.40
C GLN A 128 0.19 7.46 19.43
N ALA A 129 -1.00 7.06 18.98
CA ALA A 129 -2.10 6.72 19.87
C ALA A 129 -2.11 5.24 20.31
N LEU A 130 -1.46 4.34 19.56
CA LEU A 130 -1.54 2.90 19.75
C LEU A 130 -0.21 2.25 20.16
N VAL A 131 0.89 2.98 20.06
CA VAL A 131 2.23 2.54 20.45
C VAL A 131 2.72 3.44 21.59
N ARG A 132 3.25 2.83 22.64
CA ARG A 132 3.83 3.55 23.77
C ARG A 132 5.17 4.19 23.40
N PRO A 133 5.63 5.20 24.16
CA PRO A 133 6.92 5.86 23.89
C PRO A 133 8.13 4.90 23.87
N ASP A 134 8.04 3.77 24.55
CA ASP A 134 9.07 2.71 24.57
C ASP A 134 8.99 1.73 23.39
N GLY A 135 8.05 1.93 22.46
CA GLY A 135 7.82 1.07 21.30
C GLY A 135 6.89 -0.13 21.58
N THR A 136 6.43 -0.33 22.82
CA THR A 136 5.51 -1.42 23.15
C THR A 136 4.07 -1.11 22.72
N ARG A 137 3.27 -2.16 22.54
CA ARG A 137 1.87 -2.05 22.12
C ARG A 137 0.99 -1.64 23.30
N THR A 138 0.07 -0.69 23.10
CA THR A 138 -0.98 -0.41 24.11
C THR A 138 -1.94 -1.59 24.25
N ALA A 139 -2.72 -1.63 25.33
CA ALA A 139 -3.73 -2.67 25.52
C ALA A 139 -4.73 -2.75 24.35
N ALA A 140 -5.10 -1.60 23.77
CA ALA A 140 -5.95 -1.52 22.59
C ALA A 140 -5.28 -2.11 21.34
N LEU A 141 -3.99 -1.85 21.12
CA LEU A 141 -3.26 -2.43 19.99
C LEU A 141 -3.11 -3.95 20.12
N ASP A 142 -2.86 -4.46 21.33
CA ASP A 142 -2.87 -5.90 21.57
C ASP A 142 -4.24 -6.52 21.27
N ALA A 143 -5.34 -5.87 21.69
CA ALA A 143 -6.69 -6.30 21.35
C ALA A 143 -6.96 -6.33 19.84
N ILE A 144 -6.42 -5.36 19.08
CA ILE A 144 -6.51 -5.34 17.61
C ILE A 144 -5.77 -6.53 17.00
N TRP A 145 -4.56 -6.82 17.47
CA TRP A 145 -3.80 -7.99 17.04
C TRP A 145 -4.50 -9.31 17.37
N ASP A 146 -5.15 -9.40 18.53
CA ASP A 146 -5.94 -10.57 18.94
C ASP A 146 -7.14 -10.81 18.01
N ILE A 147 -7.78 -9.74 17.51
CA ILE A 147 -8.86 -9.84 16.51
C ILE A 147 -8.32 -10.48 15.23
N TYR A 148 -7.20 -9.97 14.72
CA TYR A 148 -6.63 -10.45 13.47
C TYR A 148 -6.13 -11.89 13.58
N ARG A 149 -5.45 -12.24 14.67
CA ARG A 149 -4.94 -13.60 14.90
C ARG A 149 -6.04 -14.65 14.96
N ARG A 150 -7.21 -14.32 15.53
CA ARG A 150 -8.32 -15.28 15.66
C ARG A 150 -9.25 -15.35 14.45
N GLY A 151 -9.01 -14.59 13.38
CA GLY A 151 -9.83 -14.65 12.15
C GLY A 151 -10.67 -13.41 11.85
N GLY A 152 -10.58 -12.35 12.65
CA GLY A 152 -11.28 -11.09 12.38
C GLY A 152 -10.60 -10.23 11.32
N VAL A 153 -11.27 -9.15 10.92
CA VAL A 153 -10.78 -8.25 9.87
C VAL A 153 -10.14 -6.98 10.44
N ILE A 154 -9.03 -6.55 9.84
CA ILE A 154 -8.51 -5.18 10.02
C ILE A 154 -8.67 -4.44 8.70
N ALA A 155 -9.54 -3.43 8.68
CA ALA A 155 -9.75 -2.54 7.56
C ALA A 155 -9.15 -1.16 7.83
N GLY A 156 -8.64 -0.49 6.81
CA GLY A 156 -8.09 0.85 6.96
C GLY A 156 -8.00 1.61 5.64
N THR A 157 -8.36 2.89 5.65
CA THR A 157 -8.32 3.75 4.46
C THR A 157 -7.26 4.83 4.57
N SER A 158 -6.52 5.10 3.50
CA SER A 158 -5.48 6.13 3.45
C SER A 158 -4.45 5.91 4.57
N ALA A 159 -4.38 6.77 5.60
CA ALA A 159 -3.55 6.54 6.78
C ALA A 159 -3.69 5.13 7.39
N GLY A 160 -4.91 4.58 7.42
CA GLY A 160 -5.17 3.21 7.87
C GLY A 160 -4.56 2.13 6.97
N ALA A 161 -4.36 2.40 5.68
CA ALA A 161 -3.63 1.50 4.77
C ALA A 161 -2.11 1.62 4.95
N ALA A 162 -1.60 2.83 5.17
CA ALA A 162 -0.16 3.08 5.32
C ALA A 162 0.45 2.37 6.54
N ILE A 163 -0.31 2.20 7.62
CA ILE A 163 0.15 1.48 8.83
C ILE A 163 0.21 -0.04 8.66
N MET A 164 -0.27 -0.60 7.55
CA MET A 164 -0.39 -2.05 7.39
C MET A 164 0.97 -2.73 7.27
N SER A 165 1.96 -2.09 6.63
CA SER A 165 3.34 -2.55 6.55
C SER A 165 4.15 -2.20 7.80
N SER A 166 5.25 -2.91 8.04
CA SER A 166 6.15 -2.66 9.18
C SER A 166 6.89 -1.32 9.08
N THR A 167 7.07 -0.79 7.88
CA THR A 167 7.48 0.59 7.60
C THR A 167 6.33 1.35 6.98
N MET A 168 6.15 2.61 7.36
CA MET A 168 5.17 3.52 6.76
C MET A 168 5.81 4.87 6.43
N PHE A 169 5.21 5.61 5.50
CA PHE A 169 5.47 7.04 5.38
C PHE A 169 4.97 7.78 6.64
N TYR A 170 5.73 8.74 7.15
CA TYR A 170 5.35 9.57 8.30
C TYR A 170 5.04 11.00 7.84
N ASP A 171 6.06 11.85 7.68
CA ASP A 171 5.95 13.20 7.11
C ASP A 171 6.60 13.22 5.71
N ALA A 172 5.98 12.50 4.78
CA ALA A 172 6.56 12.29 3.47
C ALA A 172 6.57 13.58 2.64
N ARG A 173 7.73 13.84 2.02
CA ARG A 173 7.86 14.84 0.96
C ARG A 173 6.95 14.55 -0.24
N ARG A 174 6.87 15.53 -1.15
CA ARG A 174 6.33 15.30 -2.49
C ARG A 174 7.13 14.20 -3.20
N VAL A 175 6.48 13.52 -4.14
CA VAL A 175 7.07 12.35 -4.84
C VAL A 175 8.39 12.71 -5.51
N LEU A 176 8.44 13.78 -6.30
CA LEU A 176 9.66 14.21 -6.98
C LEU A 176 10.81 14.51 -6.00
N ALA A 177 10.52 15.27 -4.94
CA ALA A 177 11.52 15.58 -3.91
C ALA A 177 12.01 14.32 -3.18
N THR A 178 11.18 13.28 -3.06
CA THR A 178 11.60 11.98 -2.48
C THR A 178 12.62 11.28 -3.39
N LEU A 179 12.49 11.40 -4.71
CA LEU A 179 13.47 10.86 -5.65
C LEU A 179 14.76 11.71 -5.65
N GLN A 180 14.65 13.03 -5.54
CA GLN A 180 15.79 13.95 -5.54
C GLN A 180 16.63 13.86 -4.25
N GLU A 181 15.96 13.76 -3.10
CA GLU A 181 16.61 13.88 -1.78
C GLU A 181 16.66 12.57 -0.98
N GLY A 182 15.99 11.51 -1.46
CA GLY A 182 15.82 10.27 -0.72
C GLY A 182 14.87 10.40 0.48
N VAL A 183 15.00 9.48 1.43
CA VAL A 183 14.15 9.38 2.63
C VAL A 183 14.97 9.20 3.91
N ALA A 184 14.51 9.82 4.99
CA ALA A 184 15.12 9.74 6.33
C ALA A 184 14.18 9.06 7.35
N ASP A 185 14.78 8.20 8.19
CA ASP A 185 14.09 7.54 9.30
C ASP A 185 13.69 8.55 10.38
N GLY A 186 12.49 8.39 10.94
CA GLY A 186 11.92 9.29 11.95
C GLY A 186 11.44 10.64 11.41
N LYS A 187 11.64 10.92 10.11
CA LYS A 187 11.14 12.11 9.41
C LYS A 187 10.19 11.71 8.29
N ASP A 188 10.71 11.12 7.21
CA ASP A 188 9.92 10.73 6.04
C ASP A 188 9.21 9.40 6.23
N ILE A 189 9.88 8.47 6.92
CA ILE A 189 9.40 7.12 7.19
C ILE A 189 9.57 6.77 8.67
N ALA A 190 8.68 5.94 9.18
CA ALA A 190 8.66 5.48 10.56
C ALA A 190 8.12 4.04 10.64
N PRO A 191 8.26 3.35 11.78
CA PRO A 191 7.59 2.07 11.99
C PRO A 191 6.07 2.19 11.82
N GLY A 192 5.49 1.30 11.01
CA GLY A 192 4.05 1.09 10.92
C GLY A 192 3.57 0.10 11.98
N LEU A 193 2.36 -0.43 11.82
CA LEU A 193 1.81 -1.46 12.71
C LEU A 193 2.08 -2.89 12.22
N GLY A 194 2.47 -3.10 10.96
CA GLY A 194 3.02 -4.38 10.48
C GLY A 194 2.02 -5.54 10.36
N PHE A 195 0.73 -5.28 10.20
CA PHE A 195 -0.29 -6.32 10.04
C PHE A 195 -0.11 -7.19 8.79
N ILE A 196 0.40 -6.65 7.69
CA ILE A 196 0.70 -7.42 6.47
C ILE A 196 2.06 -8.12 6.53
N GLY A 197 2.77 -8.02 7.65
CA GLY A 197 4.13 -8.54 7.80
C GLY A 197 5.20 -7.52 7.45
N ASP A 198 6.42 -8.02 7.38
CA ASP A 198 7.68 -7.32 7.24
C ASP A 198 8.33 -7.46 5.86
N ASP A 199 7.71 -8.25 4.98
CA ASP A 199 8.16 -8.50 3.61
C ASP A 199 7.44 -7.65 2.55
N ILE A 200 6.37 -6.94 2.92
CA ILE A 200 5.56 -6.12 2.01
C ILE A 200 5.51 -4.66 2.45
N PHE A 201 5.83 -3.76 1.53
CA PHE A 201 5.65 -2.32 1.71
C PHE A 201 4.32 -1.84 1.11
N VAL A 202 3.55 -1.05 1.86
CA VAL A 202 2.24 -0.55 1.44
C VAL A 202 2.24 0.97 1.27
N ASP A 203 1.65 1.46 0.17
CA ASP A 203 1.26 2.86 0.03
C ASP A 203 -0.14 3.01 -0.59
N GLN A 204 -0.63 4.24 -0.64
CA GLN A 204 -2.03 4.59 -0.89
C GLN A 204 -2.14 5.90 -1.66
N HIS A 205 -3.30 6.13 -2.29
CA HIS A 205 -3.52 7.16 -3.31
C HIS A 205 -2.54 7.01 -4.48
N LEU A 206 -2.35 5.78 -4.92
CA LEU A 206 -1.19 5.45 -5.71
C LEU A 206 -1.18 6.07 -7.11
N LEU A 207 -2.24 5.89 -7.89
CA LEU A 207 -2.32 6.37 -9.27
C LEU A 207 -2.73 7.83 -9.32
N ILE A 208 -3.69 8.23 -8.47
CA ILE A 208 -4.22 9.59 -8.41
C ILE A 208 -3.15 10.65 -8.03
N ARG A 209 -2.05 10.22 -7.38
CA ARG A 209 -0.96 11.12 -6.91
C ARG A 209 0.44 10.68 -7.35
N GLY A 210 0.56 9.74 -8.29
CA GLY A 210 1.85 9.26 -8.79
C GLY A 210 2.76 8.65 -7.72
N ARG A 211 2.20 8.12 -6.63
CA ARG A 211 2.98 7.70 -5.44
C ARG A 211 3.77 6.41 -5.63
N PHE A 212 3.55 5.68 -6.72
CA PHE A 212 4.36 4.49 -7.04
C PHE A 212 5.86 4.80 -7.03
N ALA A 213 6.26 5.96 -7.55
CA ALA A 213 7.68 6.30 -7.67
C ALA A 213 8.35 6.51 -6.31
N ARG A 214 7.65 7.11 -5.34
CA ARG A 214 8.23 7.33 -4.00
C ARG A 214 8.36 6.05 -3.18
N MET A 215 7.62 4.98 -3.51
CA MET A 215 7.77 3.69 -2.83
C MET A 215 9.16 3.11 -3.06
N ILE A 216 9.71 3.28 -4.26
CA ILE A 216 10.94 2.61 -4.68
C ILE A 216 12.17 2.98 -3.81
N PRO A 217 12.47 4.27 -3.53
CA PRO A 217 13.56 4.63 -2.61
C PRO A 217 13.38 4.06 -1.19
N VAL A 218 12.14 3.98 -0.69
CA VAL A 218 11.88 3.39 0.63
C VAL A 218 12.13 1.89 0.61
N MET A 219 11.63 1.21 -0.42
CA MET A 219 11.80 -0.23 -0.59
C MET A 219 13.27 -0.61 -0.71
N LEU A 220 14.05 0.13 -1.51
CA LEU A 220 15.49 -0.04 -1.62
C LEU A 220 16.19 0.19 -0.28
N LYS A 221 15.89 1.29 0.42
CA LYS A 221 16.48 1.62 1.73
C LYS A 221 16.19 0.56 2.81
N LYS A 222 14.99 -0.02 2.79
CA LYS A 222 14.51 -0.96 3.81
C LYS A 222 14.63 -2.44 3.41
N GLY A 223 15.09 -2.73 2.20
CA GLY A 223 15.26 -4.10 1.70
C GLY A 223 13.95 -4.81 1.35
N TYR A 224 12.86 -4.08 1.09
CA TYR A 224 11.63 -4.70 0.61
C TYR A 224 11.78 -5.15 -0.84
N GLN A 225 11.48 -6.42 -1.11
CA GLN A 225 11.41 -6.93 -2.47
C GLN A 225 10.06 -6.64 -3.13
N LEU A 226 8.97 -6.68 -2.37
CA LEU A 226 7.61 -6.52 -2.89
C LEU A 226 6.93 -5.31 -2.26
N GLY A 227 6.27 -4.53 -3.12
CA GLY A 227 5.52 -3.34 -2.75
C GLY A 227 4.12 -3.41 -3.36
N LEU A 228 3.11 -3.09 -2.55
CA LEU A 228 1.72 -3.06 -2.96
C LEU A 228 1.16 -1.66 -2.72
N GLY A 229 0.83 -0.97 -3.79
CA GLY A 229 0.20 0.35 -3.70
C GLY A 229 -1.24 0.31 -4.22
N ILE A 230 -2.16 0.92 -3.49
CA ILE A 230 -3.59 0.87 -3.82
C ILE A 230 -4.15 2.27 -4.14
N ASP A 231 -4.97 2.40 -5.18
CA ASP A 231 -5.56 3.69 -5.56
C ASP A 231 -6.86 4.01 -4.80
N GLU A 232 -7.31 5.26 -4.94
CA GLU A 232 -8.54 5.72 -4.30
C GLU A 232 -9.77 4.88 -4.68
N ASN A 233 -10.71 4.80 -3.74
CA ASN A 233 -11.98 4.06 -3.86
C ASN A 233 -11.81 2.58 -4.26
N SER A 234 -10.65 2.01 -3.94
CA SER A 234 -10.25 0.64 -4.25
C SER A 234 -9.59 0.01 -3.01
N ALA A 235 -9.65 -1.31 -2.89
CA ALA A 235 -9.10 -2.05 -1.78
C ALA A 235 -8.35 -3.31 -2.23
N MET A 236 -7.31 -3.66 -1.48
CA MET A 236 -6.72 -4.99 -1.48
C MET A 236 -7.27 -5.76 -0.30
N VAL A 237 -7.91 -6.90 -0.57
CA VAL A 237 -8.32 -7.86 0.46
C VAL A 237 -7.25 -8.93 0.56
N VAL A 238 -6.56 -8.99 1.70
CA VAL A 238 -5.50 -9.97 1.95
C VAL A 238 -6.01 -11.00 2.94
N ASN A 239 -6.02 -12.28 2.56
CA ASN A 239 -6.42 -13.36 3.46
C ASN A 239 -5.23 -14.03 4.15
N SER A 240 -5.51 -14.96 5.06
CA SER A 240 -4.50 -15.72 5.80
C SER A 240 -3.61 -16.63 4.94
N LYS A 241 -3.96 -16.86 3.67
CA LYS A 241 -3.12 -17.58 2.69
C LYS A 241 -2.28 -16.64 1.82
N ARG A 242 -2.16 -15.36 2.22
CA ARG A 242 -1.41 -14.33 1.48
C ARG A 242 -1.94 -14.05 0.07
N GLU A 243 -3.18 -14.43 -0.21
CA GLU A 243 -3.86 -14.08 -1.45
C GLU A 243 -4.45 -12.67 -1.32
N VAL A 244 -4.13 -11.84 -2.32
CA VAL A 244 -4.60 -10.48 -2.49
C VAL A 244 -5.68 -10.50 -3.56
N GLU A 245 -6.86 -9.96 -3.27
CA GLU A 245 -7.91 -9.68 -4.23
C GLU A 245 -8.14 -8.18 -4.34
N ILE A 246 -8.25 -7.66 -5.57
CA ILE A 246 -8.57 -6.26 -5.83
C ILE A 246 -10.09 -6.06 -5.87
N VAL A 247 -10.60 -5.14 -5.04
CA VAL A 247 -12.02 -4.84 -4.93
C VAL A 247 -12.27 -3.34 -5.09
N GLY A 248 -13.35 -2.96 -5.76
CA GLY A 248 -13.79 -1.58 -5.88
C GLY A 248 -13.53 -0.97 -7.26
N TYR A 249 -13.16 0.31 -7.27
CA TYR A 249 -13.30 1.14 -8.47
C TYR A 249 -12.16 0.97 -9.48
N LYS A 250 -10.92 1.23 -9.07
CA LYS A 250 -9.70 1.09 -9.86
C LYS A 250 -8.92 -0.13 -9.38
N GLY A 251 -7.59 -0.07 -9.46
CA GLY A 251 -6.70 -1.15 -9.10
C GLY A 251 -5.57 -0.78 -8.15
N ALA A 252 -4.61 -1.68 -8.11
CA ALA A 252 -3.36 -1.57 -7.37
C ALA A 252 -2.17 -1.68 -8.33
N LEU A 253 -1.02 -1.14 -7.93
CA LEU A 253 0.26 -1.51 -8.53
C LEU A 253 1.01 -2.46 -7.61
N LEU A 254 1.62 -3.46 -8.22
CA LEU A 254 2.61 -4.34 -7.61
C LEU A 254 3.99 -3.93 -8.15
N LEU A 255 4.91 -3.65 -7.23
CA LEU A 255 6.32 -3.39 -7.50
C LEU A 255 7.14 -4.58 -7.01
N ASP A 256 7.97 -5.16 -7.88
CA ASP A 256 8.92 -6.21 -7.53
C ASP A 256 10.35 -5.71 -7.82
N LEU A 257 11.14 -5.60 -6.76
CA LEU A 257 12.53 -5.14 -6.75
C LEU A 257 13.54 -6.30 -6.67
N SER A 258 13.11 -7.55 -6.78
CA SER A 258 14.00 -8.73 -6.70
C SER A 258 15.11 -8.73 -7.77
N ARG A 259 14.93 -7.99 -8.85
CA ARG A 259 15.91 -7.81 -9.93
C ARG A 259 16.48 -6.38 -10.00
N ALA A 260 16.06 -5.50 -9.09
CA ALA A 260 16.41 -4.10 -9.15
C ALA A 260 17.90 -3.89 -8.86
N THR A 261 18.51 -3.01 -9.65
CA THR A 261 19.92 -2.63 -9.50
C THR A 261 20.05 -1.12 -9.48
N MET A 262 21.00 -0.61 -8.71
CA MET A 262 21.38 0.81 -8.70
C MET A 262 22.82 0.95 -9.15
N ASP A 263 23.11 2.02 -9.89
CA ASP A 263 24.45 2.53 -10.05
C ASP A 263 24.81 3.34 -8.80
N SER A 264 25.70 2.80 -7.98
CA SER A 264 26.14 3.44 -6.72
C SER A 264 27.05 4.65 -6.94
N ASP A 265 27.64 4.79 -8.14
CA ASP A 265 28.57 5.86 -8.45
C ASP A 265 27.85 7.10 -9.01
N ALA A 266 26.56 6.96 -9.36
CA ALA A 266 25.73 8.06 -9.81
C ALA A 266 25.45 9.08 -8.69
N SER A 267 25.56 10.37 -9.01
CA SER A 267 25.32 11.47 -8.07
C SER A 267 23.84 11.72 -7.73
N ALA A 268 22.92 11.14 -8.51
CA ALA A 268 21.48 11.27 -8.34
C ALA A 268 20.81 9.90 -8.34
N PHE A 269 19.61 9.84 -7.74
CA PHE A 269 18.84 8.60 -7.65
C PHE A 269 18.65 7.96 -9.02
N ASN A 270 18.90 6.66 -9.09
CA ASN A 270 18.65 5.84 -10.26
C ASN A 270 18.28 4.44 -9.81
N VAL A 271 17.51 3.75 -10.63
CA VAL A 271 17.22 2.32 -10.45
C VAL A 271 16.89 1.72 -11.81
N SER A 272 17.33 0.49 -12.04
CA SER A 272 16.97 -0.30 -13.22
C SER A 272 16.36 -1.62 -12.82
N ASN A 273 15.61 -2.26 -13.72
CA ASN A 273 15.06 -3.61 -13.57
C ASN A 273 14.03 -3.77 -12.43
N VAL A 274 13.29 -2.71 -12.09
CA VAL A 274 12.07 -2.85 -11.30
C VAL A 274 11.01 -3.51 -12.16
N LEU A 275 10.28 -4.50 -11.66
CA LEU A 275 9.07 -4.99 -12.33
C LEU A 275 7.85 -4.27 -11.77
N ILE A 276 6.99 -3.79 -12.66
CA ILE A 276 5.76 -3.10 -12.32
C ILE A 276 4.56 -3.77 -13.00
N SER A 277 3.53 -4.04 -12.20
CA SER A 277 2.29 -4.66 -12.64
C SER A 277 1.10 -3.82 -12.17
N TYR A 278 0.05 -3.75 -12.96
CA TYR A 278 -1.25 -3.17 -12.63
C TYR A 278 -2.30 -4.27 -12.50
N LEU A 279 -2.89 -4.38 -11.32
CA LEU A 279 -3.94 -5.33 -11.00
C LEU A 279 -5.24 -4.56 -10.86
N ASP A 280 -6.21 -4.84 -11.73
CA ASP A 280 -7.52 -4.19 -11.75
C ASP A 280 -8.55 -5.01 -10.97
N ARG A 281 -9.76 -4.45 -10.77
CA ARG A 281 -10.84 -5.10 -10.01
C ARG A 281 -11.02 -6.58 -10.38
N GLY A 282 -11.25 -7.40 -9.36
CA GLY A 282 -11.46 -8.85 -9.48
C GLY A 282 -10.18 -9.67 -9.67
N ASP A 283 -9.04 -9.05 -9.96
CA ASP A 283 -7.77 -9.77 -10.06
C ASP A 283 -7.32 -10.28 -8.71
N ARG A 284 -6.58 -11.40 -8.76
CA ARG A 284 -5.93 -11.97 -7.60
C ARG A 284 -4.43 -12.15 -7.80
N PHE A 285 -3.68 -11.99 -6.72
CA PHE A 285 -2.25 -12.25 -6.66
C PHE A 285 -1.89 -12.89 -5.33
N ASN A 286 -1.18 -14.00 -5.34
CA ASN A 286 -0.67 -14.61 -4.12
C ASN A 286 0.75 -14.15 -3.84
N ILE A 287 0.98 -13.48 -2.70
CA ILE A 287 2.28 -12.91 -2.35
C ILE A 287 3.34 -14.00 -2.16
N ALA A 288 2.97 -15.15 -1.61
CA ALA A 288 3.89 -16.24 -1.31
C ALA A 288 4.30 -17.01 -2.57
N THR A 289 3.34 -17.35 -3.44
CA THR A 289 3.61 -18.13 -4.66
C THR A 289 3.94 -17.26 -5.88
N LYS A 290 3.71 -15.95 -5.79
CA LYS A 290 3.76 -14.97 -6.88
C LYS A 290 2.83 -15.31 -8.07
N VAL A 291 1.80 -16.12 -7.84
CA VAL A 291 0.82 -16.49 -8.88
C VAL A 291 -0.22 -15.39 -9.03
N PHE A 292 -0.38 -14.90 -10.25
CA PHE A 292 -1.47 -14.02 -10.66
C PHE A 292 -2.66 -14.84 -11.19
N THR A 293 -3.88 -14.36 -10.95
CA THR A 293 -5.10 -14.89 -11.54
C THR A 293 -5.98 -13.72 -11.99
N PRO A 294 -6.25 -13.58 -13.30
CA PRO A 294 -7.09 -12.50 -13.80
C PRO A 294 -8.53 -12.66 -13.30
N ALA A 295 -9.26 -11.54 -13.22
CA ALA A 295 -10.69 -11.55 -12.98
C ALA A 295 -11.43 -12.40 -14.05
N PRO A 296 -12.60 -12.99 -13.73
CA PRO A 296 -13.32 -13.87 -14.66
C PRO A 296 -13.62 -13.24 -16.03
N ASP A 297 -13.94 -11.94 -16.07
CA ASP A 297 -14.22 -11.21 -17.31
C ASP A 297 -12.97 -10.93 -18.16
N LYS A 298 -11.77 -11.11 -17.58
CA LYS A 298 -10.47 -10.94 -18.21
C LYS A 298 -9.75 -12.26 -18.52
N ALA A 299 -10.25 -13.38 -18.00
CA ALA A 299 -9.56 -14.68 -18.04
C ALA A 299 -9.22 -15.14 -19.46
N ASP A 300 -10.15 -14.95 -20.40
CA ASP A 300 -9.98 -15.31 -21.82
C ASP A 300 -9.44 -14.15 -22.67
N GLY A 301 -9.22 -12.97 -22.06
CA GLY A 301 -8.84 -11.73 -22.74
C GLY A 301 -7.33 -11.48 -22.80
N ARG A 302 -6.50 -12.53 -22.73
CA ARG A 302 -5.04 -12.39 -22.80
C ARG A 302 -4.64 -11.75 -24.13
N LEU A 303 -3.89 -10.65 -24.07
CA LEU A 303 -3.46 -9.89 -25.24
C LEU A 303 -2.45 -10.69 -26.08
N ASP A 304 -2.61 -10.62 -27.40
CA ASP A 304 -1.66 -11.15 -28.38
C ASP A 304 -0.69 -10.05 -28.81
N ASN A 305 0.53 -10.10 -28.28
CA ASN A 305 1.59 -9.15 -28.61
C ASN A 305 1.99 -9.15 -30.11
N THR A 306 1.58 -10.17 -30.89
CA THR A 306 1.80 -10.18 -32.35
C THR A 306 0.76 -9.35 -33.12
N ARG A 307 -0.34 -8.96 -32.48
CA ARG A 307 -1.46 -8.21 -33.06
C ARG A 307 -1.84 -7.00 -32.20
N PRO A 308 -0.92 -6.04 -31.97
CA PRO A 308 -1.21 -4.89 -31.12
C PRO A 308 -2.26 -3.98 -31.76
N ALA A 309 -3.19 -3.47 -30.94
CA ALA A 309 -4.24 -2.57 -31.41
C ALA A 309 -3.74 -1.12 -31.56
N ARG A 310 -2.68 -0.74 -30.85
CA ARG A 310 -2.17 0.64 -30.79
C ARG A 310 -0.85 0.79 -31.58
N ARG A 311 -0.65 1.97 -32.18
CA ARG A 311 0.52 2.33 -32.98
C ARG A 311 1.06 3.69 -32.57
N GLY A 312 2.37 3.87 -32.75
CA GLY A 312 3.07 5.13 -32.51
C GLY A 312 3.65 5.27 -31.11
N PRO A 313 4.40 6.35 -30.84
CA PRO A 313 5.13 6.52 -29.60
C PRO A 313 4.23 6.56 -28.36
N VAL A 314 4.63 5.84 -27.31
CA VAL A 314 3.93 5.84 -26.02
C VAL A 314 4.70 6.73 -25.04
N PHE A 315 4.12 7.88 -24.73
CA PHE A 315 4.78 8.93 -23.96
C PHE A 315 3.84 9.57 -22.92
N SER A 316 4.42 10.02 -21.80
CA SER A 316 3.80 10.91 -20.81
C SER A 316 4.77 12.04 -20.42
N ASN A 317 4.29 13.29 -20.47
CA ASN A 317 5.05 14.46 -20.05
C ASN A 317 5.00 14.72 -18.52
N ASP A 318 4.07 14.07 -17.81
CA ASP A 318 3.99 14.04 -16.36
C ASP A 318 3.53 12.65 -15.90
N ILE A 319 4.49 11.75 -15.70
CA ILE A 319 4.22 10.37 -15.27
C ILE A 319 3.75 10.27 -13.81
N LEU A 320 3.95 11.33 -13.02
CA LEU A 320 3.48 11.40 -11.63
C LEU A 320 2.06 12.01 -11.53
N GLY A 321 1.49 12.42 -12.66
CA GLY A 321 0.13 12.91 -12.77
C GLY A 321 -0.94 11.85 -12.49
N ASN A 322 -2.17 12.31 -12.31
CA ASN A 322 -3.33 11.45 -12.06
C ASN A 322 -3.48 10.38 -13.15
N SER A 323 -3.35 9.11 -12.76
CA SER A 323 -3.52 7.92 -13.63
C SER A 323 -2.50 7.81 -14.77
N ALA A 324 -1.55 8.74 -14.88
CA ALA A 324 -0.61 8.79 -15.99
C ALA A 324 0.20 7.49 -16.14
N VAL A 325 0.55 6.85 -15.03
CA VAL A 325 1.28 5.58 -15.02
C VAL A 325 0.44 4.41 -15.54
N SER A 326 -0.82 4.26 -15.09
CA SER A 326 -1.70 3.20 -15.61
C SER A 326 -2.00 3.42 -17.09
N ASP A 327 -2.31 4.66 -17.48
CA ASP A 327 -2.63 5.01 -18.86
C ASP A 327 -1.44 4.80 -19.80
N LEU A 328 -0.20 5.05 -19.32
CA LEU A 328 1.02 4.76 -20.07
C LEU A 328 1.23 3.25 -20.20
N MET A 329 1.06 2.49 -19.11
CA MET A 329 1.21 1.03 -19.11
C MET A 329 0.19 0.36 -20.04
N GLU A 330 -1.08 0.79 -20.00
CA GLU A 330 -2.15 0.31 -20.89
C GLU A 330 -1.85 0.62 -22.36
N ARG A 331 -1.36 1.83 -22.66
CA ARG A 331 -0.92 2.18 -24.01
C ARG A 331 0.27 1.33 -24.45
N LEU A 332 1.24 1.08 -23.56
CA LEU A 332 2.40 0.28 -23.89
C LEU A 332 2.02 -1.17 -24.19
N ILE A 333 1.32 -1.84 -23.27
CA ILE A 333 1.08 -3.29 -23.34
C ILE A 333 0.34 -3.70 -24.63
N ASP A 334 -0.58 -2.87 -25.11
CA ASP A 334 -1.39 -3.09 -26.32
C ASP A 334 -0.87 -2.31 -27.55
N SER A 335 0.39 -1.83 -27.51
CA SER A 335 1.05 -1.17 -28.64
C SER A 335 2.10 -2.05 -29.33
N ASP A 336 2.55 -1.62 -30.50
CA ASP A 336 3.71 -2.19 -31.19
C ASP A 336 5.07 -1.68 -30.69
N GLN A 337 5.06 -0.76 -29.73
CA GLN A 337 6.27 -0.26 -29.11
C GLN A 337 6.83 -1.27 -28.09
N GLN A 338 8.15 -1.32 -27.99
CA GLN A 338 8.84 -2.11 -26.96
C GLN A 338 9.02 -1.36 -25.65
N ASP A 339 9.03 -0.03 -25.71
CA ASP A 339 9.14 0.83 -24.55
C ASP A 339 8.21 2.05 -24.61
N ALA A 340 8.04 2.66 -23.45
CA ALA A 340 7.32 3.89 -23.25
C ALA A 340 8.12 4.79 -22.31
N ILE A 341 8.01 6.10 -22.51
CA ILE A 341 8.76 7.08 -21.73
C ILE A 341 7.79 7.98 -20.96
N GLY A 342 7.99 8.06 -19.65
CA GLY A 342 7.34 9.02 -18.77
C GLY A 342 8.37 10.01 -18.22
N ILE A 343 8.03 11.30 -18.17
CA ILE A 343 8.89 12.33 -17.58
C ILE A 343 8.28 12.83 -16.28
N ALA A 344 9.14 13.09 -15.28
CA ALA A 344 8.78 13.84 -14.09
C ALA A 344 9.72 15.03 -13.91
N SER A 345 9.15 16.22 -13.72
CA SER A 345 9.91 17.45 -13.44
C SER A 345 9.14 18.34 -12.45
N GLY A 346 9.81 19.36 -11.91
CA GLY A 346 9.27 20.32 -10.97
C GLY A 346 8.44 21.42 -11.64
N ASP A 347 8.43 22.62 -11.04
CA ASP A 347 7.61 23.74 -11.54
C ASP A 347 8.04 24.13 -12.97
N PRO A 348 7.14 24.06 -13.98
CA PRO A 348 7.46 24.42 -15.36
C PRO A 348 7.87 25.89 -15.53
N ARG A 349 7.56 26.75 -14.55
CA ARG A 349 7.93 28.17 -14.51
C ARG A 349 9.27 28.42 -13.82
N GLY A 350 9.97 27.37 -13.38
CA GLY A 350 11.31 27.47 -12.83
C GLY A 350 12.27 28.15 -13.81
N THR A 351 13.25 28.88 -13.28
CA THR A 351 14.20 29.68 -14.06
C THR A 351 15.58 29.06 -14.17
N SER A 352 15.85 27.99 -13.41
CA SER A 352 17.13 27.29 -13.38
C SER A 352 16.95 25.82 -13.75
N PRO A 353 17.95 25.17 -14.37
CA PRO A 353 17.93 23.73 -14.59
C PRO A 353 17.68 22.98 -13.28
N GLU A 354 16.97 21.86 -13.36
CA GLU A 354 16.74 20.98 -12.22
C GLU A 354 16.92 19.51 -12.60
N VAL A 355 17.11 18.67 -11.59
CA VAL A 355 17.12 17.22 -11.76
C VAL A 355 15.68 16.73 -11.85
N GLY A 356 15.25 16.33 -13.04
CA GLY A 356 14.04 15.55 -13.26
C GLY A 356 14.35 14.06 -13.36
N PHE A 357 13.36 13.26 -13.73
CA PHE A 357 13.53 11.83 -13.96
C PHE A 357 12.83 11.37 -15.24
N GLU A 358 13.54 10.54 -16.01
CA GLU A 358 12.96 9.69 -17.04
C GLU A 358 12.54 8.37 -16.38
N PHE A 359 11.32 7.93 -16.66
CA PHE A 359 10.75 6.63 -16.33
C PHE A 359 10.58 5.87 -17.63
N ARG A 360 11.46 4.92 -17.90
CA ARG A 360 11.37 4.05 -19.06
C ARG A 360 10.66 2.77 -18.66
N PHE A 361 9.51 2.53 -19.26
CA PHE A 361 8.77 1.28 -19.16
C PHE A 361 9.10 0.44 -20.37
N SER A 362 9.35 -0.87 -20.21
CA SER A 362 9.63 -1.76 -21.35
C SER A 362 8.90 -3.08 -21.20
N LYS A 363 8.45 -3.64 -22.33
CA LYS A 363 7.97 -5.01 -22.38
C LYS A 363 9.13 -5.98 -22.16
N THR A 364 8.88 -7.03 -21.42
CA THR A 364 9.78 -8.17 -21.22
C THR A 364 9.12 -9.43 -21.79
N LEU A 365 9.86 -10.54 -21.83
CA LEU A 365 9.28 -11.84 -22.18
C LEU A 365 8.23 -12.32 -21.18
N GLU A 366 8.25 -11.79 -19.96
CA GLU A 366 7.31 -12.09 -18.88
C GLU A 366 6.13 -11.09 -18.83
N SER A 367 6.13 -10.08 -19.71
CA SER A 367 5.06 -9.09 -19.75
C SER A 367 3.78 -9.68 -20.32
N GLU A 368 2.70 -9.58 -19.56
CA GLU A 368 1.38 -10.06 -19.95
C GLU A 368 0.35 -8.95 -19.80
N GLY A 369 -0.63 -8.92 -20.70
CA GLY A 369 -1.80 -8.06 -20.59
C GLY A 369 -3.08 -8.89 -20.70
N TYR A 370 -4.10 -8.49 -19.98
CA TYR A 370 -5.44 -9.08 -20.03
C TYR A 370 -6.46 -7.96 -20.20
N LEU A 371 -7.34 -8.07 -21.19
CA LEU A 371 -8.41 -7.13 -21.48
C LEU A 371 -9.75 -7.71 -21.04
N SER A 372 -10.59 -6.88 -20.43
CA SER A 372 -11.95 -7.28 -20.06
C SER A 372 -12.82 -7.49 -21.29
N SER A 373 -13.63 -8.55 -21.27
CA SER A 373 -14.64 -8.84 -22.29
C SER A 373 -15.87 -7.95 -22.23
N VAL A 374 -16.03 -7.17 -21.14
CA VAL A 374 -17.23 -6.35 -20.87
C VAL A 374 -16.93 -4.88 -20.63
N SER A 375 -15.65 -4.48 -20.65
CA SER A 375 -15.19 -3.10 -20.42
C SER A 375 -13.81 -2.85 -21.01
N ASP A 376 -13.38 -1.60 -21.09
CA ASP A 376 -12.03 -1.22 -21.56
C ASP A 376 -10.96 -1.32 -20.46
N ASN A 377 -11.18 -2.19 -19.46
CA ASN A 377 -10.28 -2.37 -18.34
C ASN A 377 -9.16 -3.38 -18.64
N TYR A 378 -7.95 -3.07 -18.16
CA TYR A 378 -6.76 -3.91 -18.35
C TYR A 378 -6.19 -4.42 -17.03
N SER A 379 -5.61 -5.61 -17.06
CA SER A 379 -4.59 -6.06 -16.11
C SER A 379 -3.26 -6.18 -16.83
N ILE A 380 -2.17 -5.75 -16.21
CA ILE A 380 -0.86 -5.65 -16.84
C ILE A 380 0.17 -6.22 -15.88
N LEU A 381 1.00 -7.15 -16.34
CA LEU A 381 2.00 -7.81 -15.51
C LEU A 381 3.40 -7.56 -16.05
N ASN A 382 4.35 -7.41 -15.13
CA ASN A 382 5.78 -7.54 -15.34
C ASN A 382 6.34 -6.66 -16.47
N LEU A 383 5.89 -5.41 -16.56
CA LEU A 383 6.63 -4.42 -17.33
C LEU A 383 7.92 -4.11 -16.57
N ARG A 384 9.04 -3.96 -17.28
CA ARG A 384 10.27 -3.44 -16.68
C ARG A 384 10.14 -1.92 -16.53
N LEU A 385 10.61 -1.39 -15.41
CA LEU A 385 10.73 0.04 -15.13
C LEU A 385 12.20 0.36 -14.79
N ASP A 386 12.75 1.31 -15.54
CA ASP A 386 14.02 1.97 -15.25
C ASP A 386 13.77 3.46 -14.95
N ILE A 387 14.35 3.99 -13.88
CA ILE A 387 14.26 5.40 -13.49
C ILE A 387 15.65 5.99 -13.52
N ARG A 388 15.83 7.04 -14.33
CA ARG A 388 17.13 7.69 -14.53
C ARG A 388 17.01 9.19 -14.31
N PRO A 389 18.00 9.82 -13.66
CA PRO A 389 18.02 11.27 -13.51
C PRO A 389 18.25 11.91 -14.89
N ILE A 390 17.58 13.02 -15.14
CA ILE A 390 17.75 13.85 -16.34
C ILE A 390 17.89 15.31 -15.94
N GLU A 391 18.61 16.09 -16.74
CA GLU A 391 18.64 17.54 -16.57
C GLU A 391 17.47 18.17 -17.36
N VAL A 392 16.55 18.79 -16.65
CA VAL A 392 15.42 19.50 -17.26
C VAL A 392 15.81 20.95 -17.51
N GLN A 393 15.99 21.31 -18.78
CA GLN A 393 16.30 22.68 -19.19
C GLN A 393 15.13 23.63 -18.92
N ARG A 394 15.45 24.85 -18.48
CA ARG A 394 14.46 25.91 -18.19
C ARG A 394 14.79 27.20 -18.96
N PRO A 395 13.78 27.96 -19.44
CA PRO A 395 12.35 27.66 -19.39
C PRO A 395 11.98 26.50 -20.33
N LEU A 396 10.97 25.71 -19.95
CA LEU A 396 10.59 24.49 -20.69
C LEU A 396 10.12 24.79 -22.13
N TYR A 397 9.53 25.97 -22.34
CA TYR A 397 9.07 26.43 -23.64
C TYR A 397 9.41 27.92 -23.82
N LYS A 398 9.41 28.35 -25.08
CA LYS A 398 9.53 29.76 -25.46
C LYS A 398 8.28 30.15 -26.24
N TYR A 399 7.72 31.32 -25.96
CA TYR A 399 6.64 31.86 -26.78
C TYR A 399 7.16 32.13 -28.20
N LYS A 400 6.37 31.76 -29.20
CA LYS A 400 6.65 32.10 -30.59
C LYS A 400 6.11 33.51 -30.83
N ASN A 401 7.01 34.44 -31.16
CA ASN A 401 6.67 35.83 -31.51
C ASN A 401 5.99 35.89 -32.87
#